data_AF-A0A7H8MSZ0-F1
#
_entry.id   AF-A0A7H8MSZ0-F1
#
_cell.length_a   1.000
_cell.length_b   1.000
_cell.length_c   1.000
_cell.angle_alpha   90.00
_cell.angle_beta   90.00
_cell.angle_gamma   90.00
#
_symmetry.space_group_name_H-M   'P 1'
#
loop_
_entity.id
_entity.type
_entity.pdbx_description
1 polymer ?
#
loop_
_entity_poly.entity_id
_entity_poly.type
_entity_poly.pdbx_seq_one_letter_code
_entity_poly.pdbx_strand_id
1 'polypeptide(L)'
;MSSPAGPQPPPRDERPPRDIGRQIKVWFRFVPREGWLPYDTEGLWATRLSADTARVDNVPFLQDGVAEGETVRIRTDADGVHWSTGRVADSGNCTVRVLSLPDGPLGRDAHAVHERFAPFGLGGEVFSADFPLVALTVPGGADLRGIKALLARGRDEGWWHFEVSCATDAWRAA
;
A
#
# COMPACT_ATOMS: atom_id res chain seq x y z
N MET A 1 -15.19 55.58 -22.17
CA MET A 1 -14.10 55.05 -21.33
C MET A 1 -14.27 53.54 -21.29
N SER A 2 -13.39 52.80 -21.96
CA SER A 2 -13.47 51.33 -22.03
C SER A 2 -12.76 50.74 -20.82
N SER A 3 -13.49 49.95 -20.03
CA SER A 3 -12.92 49.20 -18.90
C SER A 3 -11.88 48.19 -19.38
N PRO A 4 -10.77 47.98 -18.64
CA PRO A 4 -9.80 46.97 -19.01
C PRO A 4 -10.41 45.58 -18.78
N ALA A 5 -10.22 44.69 -19.75
CA ALA A 5 -10.58 43.28 -19.61
C ALA A 5 -9.76 42.67 -18.46
N GLY A 6 -10.45 42.04 -17.51
CA GLY A 6 -9.80 41.27 -16.44
C GLY A 6 -8.96 40.11 -17.00
N PRO A 7 -8.01 39.58 -16.22
CA PRO A 7 -7.12 38.51 -16.67
C PRO A 7 -7.92 37.32 -17.20
N GLN A 8 -7.57 36.88 -18.41
CA GLN A 8 -8.21 35.76 -19.08
C GLN A 8 -7.95 34.47 -18.28
N PRO A 9 -8.98 33.66 -17.97
CA PRO A 9 -8.79 32.42 -17.23
C PRO A 9 -7.91 31.45 -18.02
N PRO A 10 -7.09 30.64 -17.34
CA PRO A 10 -6.17 29.73 -18.01
C PRO A 10 -6.92 28.72 -18.89
N PRO A 11 -6.27 28.25 -19.97
CA PRO A 11 -6.81 27.20 -20.84
C PRO A 11 -7.24 25.98 -20.03
N ARG A 12 -8.24 25.23 -20.53
CA ARG A 12 -8.86 24.13 -19.78
C ARG A 12 -7.87 23.04 -19.33
N ASP A 13 -6.79 22.85 -20.07
CA ASP A 13 -5.73 21.86 -19.79
C ASP A 13 -4.78 22.28 -18.66
N GLU A 14 -4.75 23.56 -18.28
CA GLU A 14 -3.93 24.07 -17.16
C GLU A 14 -4.71 24.14 -15.85
N ARG A 15 -6.01 23.83 -15.86
CA ARG A 15 -6.78 23.79 -14.62
C ARG A 15 -6.44 22.53 -13.86
N PRO A 16 -6.11 22.64 -12.56
CA PRO A 16 -5.97 21.44 -11.74
C PRO A 16 -7.25 20.60 -11.87
N PRO A 17 -7.12 19.27 -11.98
CA PRO A 17 -8.27 18.38 -11.95
C PRO A 17 -9.18 18.71 -10.77
N ARG A 18 -10.50 18.69 -10.99
CA ARG A 18 -11.50 19.09 -9.97
C ARG A 18 -11.53 18.18 -8.74
N ASP A 19 -10.74 17.12 -8.76
CA ASP A 19 -10.66 16.02 -7.82
C ASP A 19 -9.30 15.93 -7.10
N ILE A 20 -8.40 16.91 -7.24
CA ILE A 20 -7.22 16.99 -6.35
C ILE A 20 -7.67 16.98 -4.88
N GLY A 21 -6.99 16.17 -4.06
CA GLY A 21 -7.31 15.95 -2.65
C GLY A 21 -8.47 15.01 -2.40
N ARG A 22 -9.16 14.52 -3.45
CA ARG A 22 -10.19 13.48 -3.30
C ARG A 22 -9.56 12.09 -3.31
N GLN A 23 -10.20 11.20 -2.58
CA GLN A 23 -9.90 9.78 -2.63
C GLN A 23 -10.42 9.19 -3.94
N ILE A 24 -9.55 8.44 -4.62
CA ILE A 24 -9.81 7.71 -5.86
C ILE A 24 -9.36 6.26 -5.70
N LYS A 25 -9.91 5.36 -6.51
CA LYS A 25 -9.42 3.98 -6.61
C LYS A 25 -8.35 3.93 -7.70
N VAL A 26 -7.15 3.44 -7.36
CA VAL A 26 -6.06 3.22 -8.31
C VAL A 26 -5.81 1.72 -8.44
N TRP A 27 -5.86 1.23 -9.67
CA TRP A 27 -5.64 -0.17 -10.00
C TRP A 27 -4.20 -0.44 -10.37
N PHE A 28 -3.65 -1.49 -9.81
CA PHE A 28 -2.33 -2.03 -10.10
C PHE A 28 -2.51 -3.34 -10.84
N ARG A 29 -1.62 -3.62 -11.80
CA ARG A 29 -1.60 -4.86 -12.56
C ARG A 29 -0.27 -5.56 -12.34
N PHE A 30 -0.32 -6.85 -12.12
CA PHE A 30 0.83 -7.70 -11.86
C PHE A 30 0.61 -9.09 -12.46
N VAL A 31 1.68 -9.87 -12.52
CA VAL A 31 1.60 -11.26 -12.97
C VAL A 31 1.19 -12.11 -11.76
N PRO A 32 0.09 -12.90 -11.83
CA PRO A 32 -0.27 -13.81 -10.76
C PRO A 32 0.87 -14.78 -10.43
N ARG A 33 1.04 -15.07 -9.14
CA ARG A 33 2.03 -16.04 -8.66
C ARG A 33 1.43 -17.44 -8.73
N GLU A 34 2.20 -18.40 -9.26
CA GLU A 34 1.79 -19.81 -9.28
C GLU A 34 1.54 -20.31 -7.84
N GLY A 35 0.44 -21.04 -7.64
CA GLY A 35 0.07 -21.58 -6.32
C GLY A 35 -0.40 -20.55 -5.30
N TRP A 36 -0.63 -19.30 -5.70
CA TRP A 36 -1.14 -18.22 -4.86
C TRP A 36 -2.57 -17.81 -5.25
N LEU A 37 -3.03 -16.66 -4.76
CA LEU A 37 -4.32 -16.09 -5.14
C LEU A 37 -4.37 -15.79 -6.65
N PRO A 38 -5.50 -16.05 -7.33
CA PRO A 38 -5.60 -16.02 -8.79
C PRO A 38 -5.77 -14.60 -9.37
N TYR A 39 -5.45 -13.57 -8.60
CA TYR A 39 -5.63 -12.19 -9.01
C TYR A 39 -4.42 -11.69 -9.81
N ASP A 40 -4.70 -10.91 -10.84
CA ASP A 40 -3.72 -10.19 -11.66
C ASP A 40 -3.76 -8.67 -11.43
N THR A 41 -4.67 -8.23 -10.55
CA THR A 41 -4.93 -6.84 -10.25
C THR A 41 -5.27 -6.63 -8.78
N GLU A 42 -4.95 -5.44 -8.28
CA GLU A 42 -5.34 -4.97 -6.96
C GLU A 42 -5.75 -3.50 -7.06
N GLY A 43 -6.89 -3.15 -6.46
CA GLY A 43 -7.33 -1.77 -6.35
C GLY A 43 -7.00 -1.21 -4.98
N LEU A 44 -6.22 -0.13 -4.92
CA LEU A 44 -5.90 0.59 -3.69
C LEU A 44 -6.60 1.94 -3.65
N TRP A 45 -6.99 2.37 -2.45
CA TRP A 45 -7.42 3.74 -2.24
C TRP A 45 -6.21 4.68 -2.29
N ALA A 46 -6.38 5.83 -2.91
CA ALA A 46 -5.34 6.83 -3.03
C ALA A 46 -5.90 8.24 -3.06
N THR A 47 -5.17 9.20 -2.50
CA THR A 47 -5.50 10.61 -2.58
C THR A 47 -4.89 11.19 -3.86
N ARG A 48 -5.71 11.74 -4.74
CA ARG A 48 -5.22 12.37 -5.98
C ARG A 48 -4.40 13.62 -5.65
N LEU A 49 -3.16 13.67 -6.15
CA LEU A 49 -2.25 14.80 -5.94
C LEU A 49 -2.21 15.74 -7.16
N SER A 50 -2.36 15.19 -8.36
CA SER A 50 -2.35 15.95 -9.62
C SER A 50 -3.15 15.24 -10.71
N ALA A 51 -3.01 15.66 -11.96
CA ALA A 51 -3.61 14.99 -13.11
C ALA A 51 -3.08 13.56 -13.32
N ASP A 52 -1.80 13.32 -13.01
CA ASP A 52 -1.09 12.09 -13.29
C ASP A 52 -0.41 11.47 -12.07
N THR A 53 -0.67 11.98 -10.85
CA THR A 53 -0.13 11.39 -9.62
C THR A 53 -1.17 11.26 -8.50
N ALA A 54 -1.01 10.22 -7.68
CA ALA A 54 -1.81 9.97 -6.49
C ALA A 54 -0.94 9.36 -5.37
N ARG A 55 -1.31 9.59 -4.11
CA ARG A 55 -0.67 8.97 -2.94
C ARG A 55 -1.51 7.81 -2.47
N VAL A 56 -0.93 6.62 -2.35
CA VAL A 56 -1.60 5.42 -1.83
C VAL A 56 -1.97 5.63 -0.36
N ASP A 57 -3.21 5.31 0.01
CA ASP A 57 -3.76 5.58 1.35
C ASP A 57 -3.99 4.30 2.18
N ASN A 58 -3.85 3.11 1.59
CA ASN A 58 -3.98 1.84 2.34
C ASN A 58 -2.92 0.81 1.92
N VAL A 59 -2.69 -0.17 2.78
CA VAL A 59 -1.62 -1.16 2.63
C VAL A 59 -1.93 -2.20 1.53
N PRO A 60 -0.97 -2.57 0.66
CA PRO A 60 -1.23 -3.56 -0.41
C PRO A 60 -1.13 -5.02 0.06
N PHE A 61 -2.13 -5.83 -0.30
CA PHE A 61 -2.15 -7.27 -0.07
C PHE A 61 -1.44 -8.08 -1.16
N LEU A 62 -1.37 -7.57 -2.40
CA LEU A 62 -0.90 -8.36 -3.55
C LEU A 62 0.20 -7.64 -4.34
N GLN A 63 0.07 -6.33 -4.55
CA GLN A 63 1.02 -5.54 -5.33
C GLN A 63 2.37 -5.43 -4.61
N ASP A 64 3.43 -5.94 -5.24
CA ASP A 64 4.80 -5.82 -4.73
C ASP A 64 5.42 -4.45 -5.05
N GLY A 65 6.40 -4.03 -4.23
CA GLY A 65 7.16 -2.80 -4.42
C GLY A 65 6.41 -1.50 -4.12
N VAL A 66 5.18 -1.60 -3.61
CA VAL A 66 4.34 -0.46 -3.20
C VAL A 66 4.02 -0.59 -1.72
N ALA A 67 4.04 0.52 -1.00
CA ALA A 67 3.63 0.65 0.38
C ALA A 67 2.58 1.75 0.53
N GLU A 68 1.89 1.76 1.67
CA GLU A 68 1.04 2.89 2.04
C GLU A 68 1.87 4.19 2.07
N GLY A 69 1.27 5.30 1.64
CA GLY A 69 1.88 6.61 1.53
C GLY A 69 2.73 6.83 0.27
N GLU A 70 2.96 5.79 -0.53
CA GLU A 70 3.72 5.90 -1.78
C GLU A 70 3.05 6.84 -2.78
N THR A 71 3.83 7.66 -3.48
CA THR A 71 3.30 8.43 -4.61
C THR A 71 3.49 7.66 -5.90
N VAL A 72 2.40 7.41 -6.62
CA VAL A 72 2.38 6.67 -7.89
C VAL A 72 1.91 7.56 -9.04
N ARG A 73 2.39 7.23 -10.24
CA ARG A 73 1.90 7.80 -11.49
C ARG A 73 0.66 7.07 -11.92
N ILE A 74 -0.38 7.80 -12.28
CA ILE A 74 -1.66 7.24 -12.76
C ILE A 74 -1.92 7.65 -14.21
N ARG A 75 -2.57 6.75 -14.95
CA ARG A 75 -3.20 7.03 -16.25
C ARG A 75 -4.66 6.64 -16.16
N THR A 76 -5.55 7.58 -16.48
CA THR A 76 -6.98 7.29 -16.62
C THR A 76 -7.23 6.74 -18.01
N ASP A 77 -7.92 5.59 -18.10
CA ASP A 77 -8.36 5.04 -19.38
C ASP A 77 -9.69 5.65 -19.85
N ALA A 78 -10.21 5.15 -20.98
CA ALA A 78 -11.45 5.65 -21.58
C ALA A 78 -12.69 5.41 -20.72
N ASP A 79 -12.64 4.43 -19.81
CA ASP A 79 -13.73 4.07 -18.91
C ASP A 79 -13.64 4.81 -17.56
N GLY A 80 -12.64 5.68 -17.40
CA GLY A 80 -12.43 6.45 -16.18
C GLY A 80 -11.65 5.69 -15.11
N VAL A 81 -11.10 4.51 -15.41
CA VAL A 81 -10.32 3.72 -14.45
C VAL A 81 -8.91 4.29 -14.35
N HIS A 82 -8.46 4.53 -13.12
CA HIS A 82 -7.11 5.01 -12.87
C HIS A 82 -6.15 3.83 -12.72
N TRP A 83 -5.24 3.67 -13.66
CA TRP A 83 -4.20 2.64 -13.64
C TRP A 83 -2.88 3.21 -13.16
N SER A 84 -2.25 2.57 -12.18
CA SER A 84 -0.87 2.86 -11.82
C SER A 84 0.06 2.47 -12.97
N THR A 85 1.04 3.33 -13.24
CA THR A 85 2.07 3.11 -14.26
C THR A 85 3.48 3.09 -13.68
N GLY A 86 3.59 3.22 -12.34
CA GLY A 86 4.85 3.16 -11.62
C GLY A 86 4.89 4.08 -10.41
N ARG A 87 5.87 3.85 -9.53
CA ARG A 87 6.16 4.70 -8.38
C ARG A 87 6.93 5.96 -8.82
N VAL A 88 6.65 7.08 -8.17
CA VAL A 88 7.25 8.39 -8.43
C VAL A 88 8.04 8.91 -7.23
N ALA A 89 7.58 8.65 -6.01
CA ALA A 89 8.30 9.05 -4.79
C ALA A 89 7.99 8.11 -3.62
N ASP A 90 9.05 7.68 -2.94
CA ASP A 90 9.02 6.76 -1.80
C ASP A 90 8.40 7.41 -0.56
N SER A 91 7.60 6.65 0.19
CA SER A 91 7.04 7.09 1.47
C SER A 91 7.97 6.86 2.66
N GLY A 92 9.01 6.05 2.48
CA GLY A 92 9.83 5.51 3.56
C GLY A 92 9.18 4.37 4.34
N ASN A 93 7.92 4.02 4.03
CA ASN A 93 7.25 2.87 4.62
C ASN A 93 7.65 1.57 3.92
N CYS A 94 7.56 0.47 4.66
CA CYS A 94 7.62 -0.89 4.13
C CYS A 94 6.24 -1.53 4.20
N THR A 95 6.04 -2.57 3.40
CA THR A 95 4.88 -3.45 3.49
C THR A 95 5.34 -4.85 3.86
N VAL A 96 4.80 -5.34 4.96
CA VAL A 96 5.02 -6.71 5.45
C VAL A 96 3.70 -7.43 5.45
N ARG A 97 3.63 -8.62 4.85
CA ARG A 97 2.44 -9.46 4.87
C ARG A 97 2.70 -10.69 5.72
N VAL A 98 1.78 -11.02 6.61
CA VAL A 98 1.90 -12.10 7.58
C VAL A 98 0.68 -13.00 7.45
N LEU A 99 0.90 -14.29 7.26
CA LEU A 99 -0.14 -15.30 7.19
C LEU A 99 0.10 -16.33 8.30
N SER A 100 -0.80 -16.40 9.27
CA SER A 100 -0.69 -17.36 10.35
C SER A 100 -0.81 -18.80 9.83
N LEU A 101 -0.07 -19.72 10.46
CA LEU A 101 -0.17 -21.13 10.13
C LEU A 101 -1.46 -21.70 10.74
N PRO A 102 -2.34 -22.34 9.95
CA PRO A 102 -3.61 -22.87 10.47
C PRO A 102 -3.47 -23.84 11.63
N ASP A 103 -2.43 -24.69 11.60
CA ASP A 103 -2.14 -25.67 12.65
C ASP A 103 -1.11 -25.14 13.69
N GLY A 104 -0.72 -23.87 13.57
CA GLY A 104 0.22 -23.21 14.46
C GLY A 104 -0.43 -22.67 15.74
N PRO A 105 0.38 -22.16 16.69
CA PRO A 105 -0.12 -21.66 17.98
C PRO A 105 -1.12 -20.50 17.91
N LEU A 106 -1.15 -19.77 16.79
CA LEU A 106 -2.08 -18.65 16.57
C LEU A 106 -3.32 -19.04 15.75
N GLY A 107 -3.37 -20.25 15.18
CA GLY A 107 -4.45 -20.68 14.30
C GLY A 107 -4.73 -19.69 13.16
N ARG A 108 -5.98 -19.63 12.70
CA ARG A 108 -6.46 -18.68 11.67
C ARG A 108 -6.92 -17.34 12.27
N ASP A 109 -6.20 -16.83 13.26
CA ASP A 109 -6.59 -15.61 13.99
C ASP A 109 -5.71 -14.40 13.61
N ALA A 110 -6.24 -13.54 12.73
CA ALA A 110 -5.58 -12.28 12.37
C ALA A 110 -5.42 -11.33 13.57
N HIS A 111 -6.35 -11.35 14.52
CA HIS A 111 -6.26 -10.52 15.72
C HIS A 111 -5.08 -10.99 16.59
N ALA A 112 -4.88 -12.29 16.74
CA ALA A 112 -3.72 -12.84 17.43
C ALA A 112 -2.38 -12.42 16.78
N VAL A 113 -2.34 -12.28 15.45
CA VAL A 113 -1.17 -11.70 14.75
C VAL A 113 -1.00 -10.23 15.15
N HIS A 114 -2.06 -9.41 15.07
CA HIS A 114 -1.99 -8.00 15.45
C HIS A 114 -1.51 -7.79 16.90
N GLU A 115 -1.98 -8.61 17.85
CA GLU A 115 -1.56 -8.54 19.25
C GLU A 115 -0.05 -8.76 19.42
N ARG A 116 0.60 -9.58 18.57
CA ARG A 116 2.06 -9.74 18.60
C ARG A 116 2.79 -8.47 18.15
N PHE A 117 2.21 -7.71 17.23
CA PHE A 117 2.77 -6.46 16.70
C PHE A 117 2.34 -5.22 17.49
N ALA A 118 1.39 -5.32 18.42
CA ALA A 118 0.90 -4.21 19.23
C ALA A 118 1.99 -3.35 19.90
N PRO A 119 3.11 -3.90 20.43
CA PRO A 119 4.19 -3.11 20.99
C PRO A 119 4.86 -2.13 20.00
N PHE A 120 4.73 -2.38 18.69
CA PHE A 120 5.29 -1.52 17.64
C PHE A 120 4.29 -0.48 17.11
N GLY A 121 3.01 -0.54 17.52
CA GLY A 121 1.98 0.42 17.10
C GLY A 121 1.74 0.47 15.59
N LEU A 122 1.90 -0.66 14.89
CA LEU A 122 1.76 -0.72 13.44
C LEU A 122 0.30 -0.64 12.99
N GLY A 123 0.07 0.07 11.90
CA GLY A 123 -1.18 -0.02 11.14
C GLY A 123 -1.20 -1.25 10.24
N GLY A 124 -2.39 -1.64 9.80
CA GLY A 124 -2.54 -2.75 8.84
C GLY A 124 -4.00 -3.10 8.57
N GLU A 125 -4.19 -3.99 7.61
CA GLU A 125 -5.49 -4.50 7.19
C GLU A 125 -5.46 -6.03 7.08
N VAL A 126 -6.63 -6.66 7.16
CA VAL A 126 -6.81 -8.11 7.00
C VAL A 126 -7.53 -8.38 5.69
N PHE A 127 -7.01 -9.32 4.89
CA PHE A 127 -7.52 -9.58 3.55
C PHE A 127 -8.98 -10.09 3.56
N SER A 128 -9.26 -11.11 4.37
CA SER A 128 -10.61 -11.66 4.56
C SER A 128 -10.66 -12.54 5.81
N ALA A 129 -11.86 -12.92 6.26
CA ALA A 129 -12.01 -13.88 7.35
C ALA A 129 -11.53 -15.31 6.97
N ASP A 130 -11.78 -15.75 5.73
CA ASP A 130 -11.44 -17.10 5.27
C ASP A 130 -9.95 -17.25 4.93
N PHE A 131 -9.32 -16.14 4.53
CA PHE A 131 -7.90 -16.03 4.27
C PHE A 131 -7.33 -14.85 5.08
N PRO A 132 -6.96 -15.06 6.35
CA PRO A 132 -6.58 -14.01 7.30
C PRO A 132 -5.13 -13.54 7.08
N LEU A 133 -4.78 -13.20 5.84
CA LEU A 133 -3.53 -12.53 5.50
C LEU A 133 -3.57 -11.11 6.08
N VAL A 134 -2.63 -10.79 6.96
CA VAL A 134 -2.47 -9.47 7.56
C VAL A 134 -1.41 -8.70 6.79
N ALA A 135 -1.78 -7.57 6.21
CA ALA A 135 -0.83 -6.65 5.59
C ALA A 135 -0.56 -5.50 6.56
N LEU A 136 0.71 -5.27 6.90
CA LEU A 136 1.17 -4.28 7.86
C LEU A 136 1.93 -3.17 7.15
N THR A 137 1.63 -1.92 7.52
CA THR A 137 2.45 -0.76 7.18
C THR A 137 3.50 -0.60 8.26
N VAL A 138 4.78 -0.70 7.87
CA VAL A 138 5.92 -0.47 8.77
C VAL A 138 6.57 0.87 8.44
N PRO A 139 6.40 1.91 9.27
CA PRO A 139 7.02 3.20 9.03
C PRO A 139 8.55 3.14 9.07
N GLY A 140 9.23 3.92 8.22
CA GLY A 140 10.70 3.93 8.17
C GLY A 140 11.39 4.38 9.47
N GLY A 141 10.68 5.08 10.35
CA GLY A 141 11.15 5.48 11.69
C GLY A 141 10.78 4.51 12.82
N ALA A 142 10.14 3.38 12.53
CA ALA A 142 9.79 2.38 13.53
C ALA A 142 11.03 1.58 14.01
N ASP A 143 10.87 0.76 15.06
CA ASP A 143 11.90 -0.19 15.49
C ASP A 143 12.04 -1.37 14.49
N LEU A 144 12.71 -1.11 13.37
CA LEU A 144 12.87 -2.07 12.28
C LEU A 144 13.59 -3.35 12.76
N ARG A 145 14.53 -3.23 13.70
CA ARG A 145 15.25 -4.38 14.27
C ARG A 145 14.34 -5.26 15.09
N GLY A 146 13.58 -4.67 16.02
CA GLY A 146 12.61 -5.39 16.82
C GLY A 146 11.54 -6.08 15.97
N ILE A 147 11.04 -5.40 14.94
CA ILE A 147 10.04 -5.96 14.02
C ILE A 147 10.63 -7.15 13.25
N LYS A 148 11.84 -7.04 12.69
CA LYS A 148 12.53 -8.14 11.99
C LYS A 148 12.77 -9.33 12.93
N ALA A 149 13.18 -9.06 14.17
CA ALA A 149 13.38 -10.10 15.17
C ALA A 149 12.06 -10.82 15.52
N LEU A 150 10.96 -10.09 15.67
CA LEU A 150 9.64 -10.69 15.90
C LEU A 150 9.20 -11.55 14.71
N LEU A 151 9.34 -11.06 13.48
CA LEU A 151 8.97 -11.80 12.27
C LEU A 151 9.74 -13.11 12.16
N ALA A 152 11.07 -13.07 12.37
CA ALA A 152 11.93 -14.24 12.35
C ALA A 152 11.54 -15.23 13.45
N ARG A 153 11.38 -14.76 14.69
CA ARG A 153 10.94 -15.57 15.81
C ARG A 153 9.60 -16.26 15.55
N GLY A 154 8.61 -15.52 15.06
CA GLY A 154 7.29 -16.09 14.79
C GLY A 154 7.30 -17.12 13.66
N ARG A 155 8.17 -16.97 12.66
CA ARG A 155 8.42 -18.03 11.67
C ARG A 155 9.05 -19.26 12.33
N ASP A 156 10.10 -19.06 13.12
CA ASP A 156 10.87 -20.16 13.72
C ASP A 156 10.07 -20.91 14.80
N GLU A 157 9.14 -20.25 15.47
CA GLU A 157 8.18 -20.84 16.43
C GLU A 157 6.89 -21.36 15.76
N GLY A 158 6.79 -21.33 14.43
CA GLY A 158 5.64 -21.88 13.70
C GLY A 158 4.34 -21.09 13.87
N TRP A 159 4.42 -19.79 14.15
CA TRP A 159 3.24 -18.92 14.25
C TRP A 159 2.72 -18.51 12.86
N TRP A 160 3.61 -18.22 11.91
CA TRP A 160 3.25 -17.67 10.61
C TRP A 160 4.30 -17.91 9.52
N HIS A 161 3.88 -17.68 8.28
CA HIS A 161 4.74 -17.23 7.20
C HIS A 161 4.66 -15.71 7.07
N PHE A 162 5.73 -15.09 6.57
CA PHE A 162 5.71 -13.67 6.24
C PHE A 162 6.50 -13.37 4.97
N GLU A 163 6.15 -12.27 4.33
CA GLU A 163 6.91 -11.67 3.24
C GLU A 163 7.05 -10.17 3.43
N VAL A 164 8.13 -9.60 2.89
CA VAL A 164 8.34 -8.15 2.82
C VAL A 164 8.15 -7.76 1.36
N SER A 165 6.95 -7.31 1.00
CA SER A 165 6.59 -7.01 -0.39
C SER A 165 7.12 -5.66 -0.85
N CYS A 166 7.33 -4.73 0.07
CA CYS A 166 8.03 -3.46 -0.18
C CYS A 166 9.07 -3.24 0.93
N ALA A 167 10.35 -3.18 0.56
CA ALA A 167 11.46 -2.99 1.48
C ALA A 167 12.29 -1.76 1.08
N THR A 168 12.51 -0.86 2.04
CA THR A 168 13.39 0.30 1.89
C THR A 168 14.86 -0.06 2.20
N ASP A 169 15.79 0.83 1.89
CA ASP A 169 17.19 0.66 2.27
C ASP A 169 17.37 0.65 3.79
N ALA A 170 16.58 1.44 4.52
CA ALA A 170 16.56 1.41 5.98
C ALA A 170 16.17 0.03 6.52
N TRP A 171 15.16 -0.62 5.93
CA TRP A 171 14.79 -2.00 6.28
C TRP A 171 15.92 -3.01 6.02
N ARG A 172 16.60 -2.87 4.88
CA ARG A 172 17.70 -3.77 4.49
C ARG A 172 18.91 -3.60 5.41
N ALA A 173 19.21 -2.37 5.81
CA ALA A 173 20.34 -2.04 6.67
C ALA A 173 20.12 -2.34 8.16
N ALA A 174 18.86 -2.43 8.60
CA ALA A 174 18.49 -2.63 10.01
C ALA A 174 18.94 -3.97 10.59
#